data_AF-A0A9W9RV99-F1
#
_entry.id   AF-A0A9W9RV99-F1
#
_cell.length_a   1.000
_cell.length_b   1.000
_cell.length_c   1.000
_cell.angle_alpha   90.00
_cell.angle_beta   90.00
_cell.angle_gamma   90.00
#
_symmetry.space_group_name_H-M   'P 1'
#
loop_
_entity.id
_entity.type
_entity.pdbx_description
1 polymer ?
#
loop_
_entity_poly.entity_id
_entity_poly.type
_entity_poly.pdbx_seq_one_letter_code
_entity_poly.pdbx_strand_id
1 'polypeptide(L)'
;MDEATFLNMSRAQGFTVQVSADRASSLLAQMVLLNRILCEINDFNIQAANTTLSTEFIMSEISALSTKLDDWLAHLPAHMHDTRSNLLTFASQGLGQLFVTLYLGYYHYGQMLFYRFLHEDVRGHVPRTHFYANKCKEHAVLLCEMIYSSDEVPGCDVLYNMVGHVLVIASTVQIHTLLFGVDNESIKHARRRLERNFCILTRLRGLWPTLDICMERLQAFHRACRRSIDTSFCMDGWMVRFLVEFANPVSERGDDEVEKPWTLEEIGISNC
;
A
#
# COMPACT_ATOMS: atom_id res chain seq x y z
N MET A 1 -14.57 -22.87 8.93
CA MET A 1 -13.93 -23.61 7.82
C MET A 1 -12.87 -22.68 7.28
N ASP A 2 -11.61 -23.03 7.47
CA ASP A 2 -10.46 -22.30 6.93
C ASP A 2 -10.19 -22.70 5.47
N GLU A 3 -9.30 -21.96 4.83
CA GLU A 3 -9.03 -22.06 3.40
C GLU A 3 -8.28 -23.33 3.04
N ALA A 4 -7.38 -23.79 3.92
CA ALA A 4 -6.65 -25.04 3.75
C ALA A 4 -7.60 -26.24 3.74
N THR A 5 -8.59 -26.24 4.63
CA THR A 5 -9.65 -27.26 4.69
C THR A 5 -10.48 -27.25 3.41
N PHE A 6 -10.86 -26.07 2.90
CA PHE A 6 -11.64 -25.93 1.67
C PHE A 6 -10.87 -26.43 0.43
N LEU A 7 -9.59 -26.05 0.27
CA LEU A 7 -8.76 -26.45 -0.87
C LEU A 7 -8.54 -27.96 -0.98
N ASN A 8 -8.51 -28.66 0.16
CA ASN A 8 -8.32 -30.11 0.20
C ASN A 8 -9.61 -30.91 -0.04
N MET A 9 -10.77 -30.25 -0.22
CA MET A 9 -12.02 -30.95 -0.49
C MET A 9 -12.04 -31.53 -1.90
N SER A 10 -12.33 -32.83 -1.99
CA SER A 10 -12.57 -33.50 -3.27
C SER A 10 -13.93 -34.19 -3.28
N ARG A 11 -14.57 -34.25 -4.46
CA ARG A 11 -15.86 -34.92 -4.65
C ARG A 11 -15.82 -36.41 -4.24
N ALA A 12 -14.64 -37.03 -4.25
CA ALA A 12 -14.44 -38.43 -3.89
C ALA A 12 -14.46 -38.68 -2.37
N GLN A 13 -14.14 -37.68 -1.55
CA GLN A 13 -14.03 -37.82 -0.09
C GLN A 13 -15.34 -37.47 0.66
N GLY A 14 -16.35 -36.97 -0.06
CA GLY A 14 -17.59 -36.48 0.54
C GLY A 14 -17.41 -35.13 1.26
N PHE A 15 -18.51 -34.44 1.55
CA PHE A 15 -18.50 -33.13 2.22
C PHE A 15 -18.63 -33.21 3.75
N THR A 16 -18.26 -34.33 4.36
CA THR A 16 -18.39 -34.56 5.82
C THR A 16 -17.25 -33.92 6.61
N VAL A 17 -16.89 -32.68 6.29
CA VAL A 17 -15.80 -31.97 6.95
C VAL A 17 -16.33 -31.17 8.13
N GLN A 18 -15.81 -31.44 9.31
CA GLN A 18 -16.11 -30.67 10.52
C GLN A 18 -15.60 -29.24 10.33
N VAL A 19 -16.52 -28.28 10.34
CA VAL A 19 -16.20 -26.85 10.22
C VAL A 19 -15.46 -26.43 11.49
N SER A 20 -14.15 -26.22 11.41
CA SER A 20 -13.40 -25.59 12.50
C SER A 20 -14.04 -24.25 12.86
N ALA A 21 -14.29 -24.05 14.15
CA ALA A 21 -14.79 -22.81 14.73
C ALA A 21 -13.67 -21.77 14.93
N ASP A 22 -12.40 -22.16 14.78
CA ASP A 22 -11.26 -21.26 14.89
C ASP A 22 -11.21 -20.34 13.66
N ARG A 23 -11.74 -19.12 13.83
CA ARG A 23 -11.69 -18.08 12.82
C ARG A 23 -10.39 -17.26 12.90
N ALA A 24 -9.63 -17.36 13.99
CA ALA A 24 -8.42 -16.59 14.16
C ALA A 24 -7.31 -17.04 13.20
N SER A 25 -7.31 -18.33 12.84
CA SER A 25 -6.33 -18.94 11.92
C SER A 25 -6.73 -18.89 10.44
N SER A 26 -7.88 -18.28 10.09
CA SER A 26 -8.34 -18.16 8.69
C SER A 26 -7.86 -16.86 8.06
N LEU A 27 -7.18 -16.94 6.91
CA LEU A 27 -6.69 -15.76 6.19
C LEU A 27 -7.84 -14.84 5.76
N LEU A 28 -8.95 -15.39 5.25
CA LEU A 28 -10.13 -14.63 4.83
C LEU A 28 -10.81 -13.97 6.02
N ALA A 29 -10.93 -14.66 7.16
CA ALA A 29 -11.48 -14.05 8.37
C ALA A 29 -10.62 -12.87 8.81
N GLN A 30 -9.30 -12.99 8.76
CA GLN A 30 -8.39 -11.89 9.06
C GLN A 30 -8.49 -10.75 8.06
N MET A 31 -8.64 -11.02 6.75
CA MET A 31 -8.91 -9.98 5.74
C MET A 31 -10.19 -9.22 6.04
N VAL A 32 -11.27 -9.89 6.49
CA VAL A 32 -12.53 -9.22 6.87
C VAL A 32 -12.32 -8.30 8.07
N LEU A 33 -11.58 -8.73 9.08
CA LEU A 33 -11.27 -7.90 10.25
C LEU A 33 -10.43 -6.68 9.85
N LEU A 34 -9.40 -6.88 9.03
CA LEU A 34 -8.54 -5.82 8.54
C LEU A 34 -9.31 -4.81 7.66
N ASN A 35 -10.24 -5.28 6.82
CA ASN A 35 -11.09 -4.41 6.00
C ASN A 35 -12.00 -3.49 6.82
N ARG A 36 -12.42 -3.89 8.03
CA ARG A 36 -13.16 -2.99 8.92
C ARG A 36 -12.30 -1.80 9.35
N ILE A 37 -11.03 -2.05 9.65
CA ILE A 37 -10.07 -1.00 9.99
C ILE A 37 -9.87 -0.06 8.78
N LEU A 38 -9.79 -0.59 7.55
CA LEU A 38 -9.74 0.24 6.34
C LEU A 38 -10.94 1.18 6.23
N CYS A 39 -12.16 0.68 6.44
CA CYS A 39 -13.35 1.53 6.37
C CYS A 39 -13.24 2.72 7.33
N GLU A 40 -12.82 2.48 8.57
CA GLU A 40 -12.62 3.55 9.56
C GLU A 40 -11.51 4.54 9.14
N ILE A 41 -10.40 4.05 8.57
CA ILE A 41 -9.31 4.90 8.05
C ILE A 41 -9.81 5.77 6.90
N ASN A 42 -10.59 5.21 5.98
CA ASN A 42 -11.13 5.95 4.84
C ASN A 42 -12.14 7.01 5.29
N ASP A 43 -13.07 6.65 6.19
CA ASP A 43 -14.04 7.58 6.76
C ASP A 43 -13.34 8.76 7.44
N PHE A 44 -12.31 8.47 8.24
CA PHE A 44 -11.48 9.50 8.88
C PHE A 44 -10.77 10.40 7.85
N ASN A 45 -10.12 9.82 6.84
CA ASN A 45 -9.40 10.59 5.82
C ASN A 45 -10.34 11.48 5.02
N ILE A 46 -11.53 10.99 4.66
CA ILE A 46 -12.57 11.77 3.98
C ILE A 46 -13.06 12.91 4.88
N GLN A 47 -13.33 12.64 6.17
CA GLN A 47 -13.78 13.66 7.11
C GLN A 47 -12.72 14.75 7.32
N ALA A 48 -11.46 14.36 7.49
CA ALA A 48 -10.34 15.27 7.70
C ALA A 48 -10.05 16.15 6.47
N ALA A 49 -10.36 15.67 5.26
CA ALA A 49 -10.22 16.44 4.03
C ALA A 49 -11.34 17.48 3.86
N ASN A 50 -12.56 17.13 4.27
CA ASN A 50 -13.76 17.92 4.02
C ASN A 50 -14.10 18.90 5.15
N THR A 51 -13.56 18.69 6.35
CA THR A 51 -13.91 19.45 7.56
C THR A 51 -12.66 19.97 8.25
N THR A 52 -12.73 21.19 8.81
CA THR A 52 -11.68 21.70 9.69
C THR A 52 -11.76 20.98 11.04
N LEU A 53 -10.97 19.92 11.20
CA LEU A 53 -10.82 19.20 12.47
C LEU A 53 -9.70 19.84 13.31
N SER A 54 -9.82 19.77 14.64
CA SER A 54 -8.73 20.21 15.51
C SER A 54 -7.55 19.25 15.42
N THR A 55 -6.33 19.78 15.58
CA THR A 55 -5.11 18.96 15.63
C THR A 55 -5.19 17.89 16.72
N GLU A 56 -5.74 18.23 17.88
CA GLU A 56 -5.92 17.28 18.99
C GLU A 56 -6.82 16.09 18.59
N PHE A 57 -7.94 16.36 17.92
CA PHE A 57 -8.84 15.32 17.43
C PHE A 57 -8.16 14.43 16.39
N ILE A 58 -7.50 15.03 15.40
CA ILE A 58 -6.73 14.32 14.36
C ILE A 58 -5.72 13.35 15.00
N MET A 59 -4.95 13.84 15.98
CA MET A 59 -3.92 13.03 16.62
C MET A 59 -4.50 11.92 17.50
N SER A 60 -5.65 12.17 18.15
CA SER A 60 -6.37 11.15 18.92
C SER A 60 -6.86 10.01 18.01
N GLU A 61 -7.54 10.34 16.91
CA GLU A 61 -8.06 9.35 15.97
C GLU A 61 -6.94 8.55 15.30
N ILE A 62 -5.86 9.21 14.88
CA ILE A 62 -4.68 8.53 14.30
C ILE A 62 -4.04 7.58 15.31
N SER A 63 -3.92 7.99 16.58
CA SER A 63 -3.40 7.10 17.62
C SER A 63 -4.30 5.89 17.81
N ALA A 64 -5.63 6.08 17.87
CA ALA A 64 -6.58 4.99 18.04
C ALA A 64 -6.55 4.00 16.86
N LEU A 65 -6.54 4.50 15.62
CA LEU A 65 -6.45 3.67 14.42
C LEU A 65 -5.08 2.97 14.28
N SER A 66 -3.99 3.63 14.67
CA SER A 66 -2.67 2.99 14.74
C SER A 66 -2.68 1.84 15.73
N THR A 67 -3.25 2.03 16.92
CA THR A 67 -3.37 0.96 17.92
C THR A 67 -4.19 -0.20 17.37
N LYS A 68 -5.29 0.04 16.65
CA LYS A 68 -6.07 -1.05 16.03
C LYS A 68 -5.26 -1.87 15.02
N LEU A 69 -4.44 -1.23 14.19
CA LEU A 69 -3.55 -1.92 13.25
C LEU A 69 -2.48 -2.73 13.99
N ASP A 70 -1.84 -2.13 15.00
CA ASP A 70 -0.79 -2.75 15.80
C ASP A 70 -1.36 -3.96 16.59
N ASP A 71 -2.54 -3.80 17.19
CA ASP A 71 -3.26 -4.86 17.89
C ASP A 71 -3.65 -5.98 16.93
N TRP A 72 -4.20 -5.67 15.75
CA TRP A 72 -4.55 -6.70 14.78
C TRP A 72 -3.34 -7.58 14.43
N LEU A 73 -2.18 -6.96 14.16
CA LEU A 73 -0.94 -7.68 13.85
C LEU A 73 -0.46 -8.51 15.05
N ALA A 74 -0.51 -7.96 16.26
CA ALA A 74 -0.06 -8.63 17.48
C ALA A 74 -0.91 -9.86 17.84
N HIS A 75 -2.21 -9.84 17.51
CA HIS A 75 -3.14 -10.95 17.77
C HIS A 75 -3.12 -12.04 16.69
N LEU A 76 -2.39 -11.85 15.58
CA LEU A 76 -2.23 -12.90 14.58
C LEU A 76 -1.46 -14.09 15.17
N PRO A 77 -1.91 -15.34 14.90
CA PRO A 77 -1.13 -16.53 15.19
C PRO A 77 0.26 -16.46 14.57
N ALA A 78 1.30 -16.95 15.26
CA ALA A 78 2.70 -16.87 14.81
C ALA A 78 2.94 -17.39 13.38
N HIS A 79 2.20 -18.42 12.96
CA HIS A 79 2.30 -18.99 11.62
C HIS A 79 1.73 -18.09 10.51
N MET A 80 0.96 -17.06 10.86
CA MET A 80 0.39 -16.08 9.93
C MET A 80 1.23 -14.81 9.81
N HIS A 81 2.29 -14.63 10.62
CA HIS A 81 3.14 -13.43 10.56
C HIS A 81 3.90 -13.32 9.24
N ASP A 82 4.18 -12.10 8.78
CA ASP A 82 5.00 -11.85 7.60
C ASP A 82 6.44 -12.27 7.85
N THR A 83 6.72 -13.52 7.48
CA THR A 83 8.07 -14.08 7.48
C THR A 83 8.24 -14.91 6.22
N ARG A 84 9.48 -15.01 5.74
CA ARG A 84 9.81 -15.83 4.57
C ARG A 84 9.39 -17.29 4.75
N SER A 85 9.54 -17.84 5.97
CA SER A 85 9.16 -19.21 6.28
C SER A 85 7.64 -19.41 6.18
N ASN A 86 6.86 -18.48 6.70
CA ASN A 86 5.39 -18.55 6.64
C ASN A 86 4.90 -18.39 5.20
N LEU A 87 5.46 -17.45 4.43
CA LEU A 87 5.15 -17.28 3.01
C LEU A 87 5.35 -18.59 2.23
N LEU A 88 6.51 -19.25 2.40
CA LEU A 88 6.79 -20.54 1.75
C LEU A 88 5.83 -21.65 2.20
N THR A 89 5.48 -21.66 3.48
CA THR A 89 4.52 -22.61 4.04
C THR A 89 3.14 -22.45 3.40
N PHE A 90 2.59 -21.23 3.37
CA PHE A 90 1.31 -20.97 2.70
C PHE A 90 1.38 -21.20 1.19
N ALA A 91 2.49 -20.86 0.53
CA ALA A 91 2.70 -21.15 -0.88
C ALA A 91 2.59 -22.66 -1.18
N SER A 92 3.25 -23.50 -0.37
CA SER A 92 3.19 -24.97 -0.50
C SER A 92 1.79 -25.55 -0.32
N GLN A 93 0.90 -24.82 0.35
CA GLN A 93 -0.50 -25.19 0.60
C GLN A 93 -1.46 -24.61 -0.45
N GLY A 94 -0.95 -23.90 -1.46
CA GLY A 94 -1.78 -23.22 -2.47
C GLY A 94 -2.44 -21.92 -1.96
N LEU A 95 -1.98 -21.39 -0.83
CA LEU A 95 -2.52 -20.20 -0.16
C LEU A 95 -1.57 -18.98 -0.23
N GLY A 96 -0.47 -19.10 -0.96
CA GLY A 96 0.56 -18.06 -1.07
C GLY A 96 0.01 -16.71 -1.51
N GLN A 97 -0.72 -16.66 -2.62
CA GLN A 97 -1.35 -15.43 -3.11
C GLN A 97 -2.26 -14.77 -2.07
N LEU A 98 -3.02 -15.57 -1.31
CA LEU A 98 -3.93 -15.06 -0.29
C LEU A 98 -3.18 -14.45 0.90
N PHE A 99 -2.09 -15.11 1.32
CA PHE A 99 -1.18 -14.59 2.34
C PHE A 99 -0.58 -13.25 1.93
N VAL A 100 -0.06 -13.15 0.69
CA VAL A 100 0.48 -11.90 0.14
C VAL A 100 -0.61 -10.83 0.13
N THR A 101 -1.81 -11.15 -0.35
CA THR A 101 -2.95 -10.21 -0.43
C THR A 101 -3.29 -9.61 0.93
N LEU A 102 -3.29 -10.43 2.00
CA LEU A 102 -3.56 -9.96 3.36
C LEU A 102 -2.55 -8.87 3.77
N TYR A 103 -1.26 -9.12 3.55
CA TYR A 103 -0.21 -8.20 3.93
C TYR A 103 -0.12 -6.97 3.04
N LEU A 104 -0.42 -7.09 1.74
CA LEU A 104 -0.58 -5.90 0.88
C LEU A 104 -1.68 -4.97 1.40
N GLY A 105 -2.79 -5.54 1.88
CA GLY A 105 -3.83 -4.78 2.58
C GLY A 105 -3.26 -4.06 3.81
N TYR A 106 -2.61 -4.79 4.72
CA TYR A 106 -2.09 -4.23 5.97
C TYR A 106 -1.10 -3.08 5.73
N TYR A 107 -0.13 -3.27 4.84
CA TYR A 107 0.86 -2.24 4.52
C TYR A 107 0.25 -1.06 3.75
N HIS A 108 -0.74 -1.30 2.90
CA HIS A 108 -1.45 -0.21 2.24
C HIS A 108 -2.25 0.62 3.25
N TYR A 109 -2.93 0.00 4.21
CA TYR A 109 -3.78 0.71 5.18
C TYR A 109 -2.94 1.58 6.12
N GLY A 110 -1.77 1.10 6.52
CA GLY A 110 -0.79 1.90 7.25
C GLY A 110 -0.33 3.14 6.46
N GLN A 111 -0.07 2.98 5.16
CA GLN A 111 0.23 4.15 4.30
C GLN A 111 -0.92 5.14 4.28
N MET A 112 -2.18 4.68 4.13
CA MET A 112 -3.37 5.54 4.12
C MET A 112 -3.55 6.34 5.41
N LEU A 113 -3.28 5.72 6.55
CA LEU A 113 -3.42 6.38 7.85
C LEU A 113 -2.35 7.45 8.06
N PHE A 114 -1.10 7.16 7.68
CA PHE A 114 0.04 8.01 8.04
C PHE A 114 0.51 8.96 6.92
N TYR A 115 -0.06 8.87 5.72
CA TYR A 115 0.42 9.62 4.54
C TYR A 115 0.57 11.13 4.80
N ARG A 116 -0.38 11.74 5.52
CA ARG A 116 -0.39 13.18 5.80
C ARG A 116 0.88 13.68 6.49
N PHE A 117 1.50 12.84 7.31
CA PHE A 117 2.69 13.22 8.06
C PHE A 117 3.94 13.35 7.19
N LEU A 118 3.93 12.79 5.97
CA LEU A 118 5.00 13.03 4.99
C LEU A 118 5.15 14.52 4.67
N HIS A 119 4.03 15.24 4.54
CA HIS A 119 4.07 16.68 4.32
C HIS A 119 4.42 17.46 5.59
N GLU A 120 3.84 17.09 6.72
CA GLU A 120 4.05 17.80 7.98
C GLU A 120 5.51 17.70 8.47
N ASP A 121 6.16 16.53 8.31
CA ASP A 121 7.54 16.29 8.74
C ASP A 121 8.55 17.19 7.99
N VAL A 122 8.27 17.51 6.73
CA VAL A 122 9.10 18.42 5.92
C VAL A 122 9.00 19.87 6.41
N ARG A 123 7.84 20.28 6.95
CA ARG A 123 7.59 21.68 7.35
C ARG A 123 8.06 22.01 8.77
N GLY A 124 8.35 21.00 9.57
CA GLY A 124 8.89 21.19 10.91
C GLY A 124 9.06 19.87 11.64
N HIS A 125 10.20 19.70 12.29
CA HIS A 125 10.49 18.50 13.06
C HIS A 125 9.74 18.53 14.39
N VAL A 126 8.55 17.93 14.41
CA VAL A 126 7.83 17.57 15.65
C VAL A 126 8.02 16.07 15.85
N PRO A 127 8.54 15.60 17.01
CA PRO A 127 8.89 14.18 17.20
C PRO A 127 7.77 13.20 16.86
N ARG A 128 6.52 13.56 17.16
CA ARG A 128 5.35 12.73 16.89
C ARG A 128 4.99 12.68 15.39
N THR A 129 5.09 13.82 14.69
CA THR A 129 4.92 13.89 13.23
C THR A 129 5.99 13.05 12.54
N HIS A 130 7.24 13.18 12.97
CA HIS A 130 8.36 12.39 12.45
C HIS A 130 8.16 10.90 12.66
N PHE A 131 7.66 10.50 13.84
CA PHE A 131 7.33 9.11 14.14
C PHE A 131 6.32 8.53 13.15
N TYR A 132 5.20 9.23 12.89
CA TYR A 132 4.20 8.72 11.94
C TYR A 132 4.65 8.80 10.48
N ALA A 133 5.43 9.81 10.10
CA ALA A 133 6.05 9.86 8.77
C ALA A 133 6.96 8.65 8.54
N ASN A 134 7.74 8.24 9.54
CA ASN A 134 8.57 7.04 9.48
C ASN A 134 7.72 5.75 9.40
N LYS A 135 6.63 5.65 10.17
CA LYS A 135 5.68 4.52 10.01
C LYS A 135 5.15 4.44 8.58
N CYS A 136 4.77 5.57 7.96
CA CYS A 136 4.32 5.60 6.56
C CYS A 136 5.38 5.05 5.60
N LYS A 137 6.63 5.50 5.74
CA LYS A 137 7.77 5.03 4.94
C LYS A 137 8.04 3.55 5.15
N GLU A 138 7.99 3.06 6.37
CA GLU A 138 8.17 1.65 6.70
C GLU A 138 7.11 0.76 6.04
N HIS A 139 5.84 1.12 6.16
CA HIS A 139 4.76 0.42 5.48
C HIS A 139 4.93 0.41 3.96
N ALA A 140 5.36 1.53 3.36
CA ALA A 140 5.62 1.60 1.91
C ALA A 140 6.78 0.68 1.49
N VAL A 141 7.85 0.62 2.29
CA VAL A 141 8.98 -0.29 2.06
C VAL A 141 8.51 -1.74 2.14
N LEU A 142 7.83 -2.13 3.22
CA LEU A 142 7.37 -3.51 3.42
C LEU A 142 6.37 -3.95 2.33
N LEU A 143 5.51 -3.03 1.86
CA LEU A 143 4.64 -3.31 0.71
C LEU A 143 5.45 -3.67 -0.54
N CYS A 144 6.50 -2.89 -0.83
CA CYS A 144 7.37 -3.15 -1.97
C CYS A 144 8.06 -4.52 -1.82
N GLU A 145 8.68 -4.80 -0.67
CA GLU A 145 9.38 -6.06 -0.42
C GLU A 145 8.44 -7.28 -0.47
N MET A 146 7.18 -7.14 -0.04
CA MET A 146 6.16 -8.19 -0.13
C MET A 146 5.80 -8.51 -1.60
N ILE A 147 5.60 -7.49 -2.45
CA ILE A 147 5.37 -7.68 -3.89
C ILE A 147 6.58 -8.37 -4.53
N TYR A 148 7.79 -7.93 -4.20
CA TYR A 148 9.02 -8.53 -4.73
C TYR A 148 9.15 -10.00 -4.32
N SER A 149 8.88 -10.29 -3.05
CA SER A 149 8.91 -11.66 -2.52
C SER A 149 7.87 -12.56 -3.19
N SER A 150 6.72 -11.99 -3.59
CA SER A 150 5.64 -12.73 -4.25
C SER A 150 5.99 -13.17 -5.66
N ASP A 151 6.79 -12.37 -6.39
CA ASP A 151 7.29 -12.71 -7.74
C ASP A 151 8.41 -13.77 -7.69
N GLU A 152 9.11 -13.86 -6.56
CA GLU A 152 10.19 -14.84 -6.34
C GLU A 152 9.69 -16.20 -5.83
N VAL A 153 8.46 -16.30 -5.31
CA VAL A 153 7.90 -17.54 -4.74
C VAL A 153 6.77 -18.07 -5.63
N PRO A 154 6.93 -19.27 -6.23
CA PRO A 154 5.88 -19.87 -7.02
C PRO A 154 4.56 -20.01 -6.24
N GLY A 155 3.44 -19.62 -6.87
CA GLY A 155 2.11 -19.67 -6.25
C GLY A 155 1.76 -18.47 -5.37
N CYS A 156 2.61 -17.44 -5.33
CA CYS A 156 2.37 -16.20 -4.61
C CYS A 156 2.04 -15.00 -5.50
N ASP A 157 2.13 -15.14 -6.83
CA ASP A 157 1.99 -14.05 -7.78
C ASP A 157 0.69 -13.24 -7.59
N VAL A 158 0.80 -11.92 -7.43
CA VAL A 158 -0.32 -11.00 -7.24
C VAL A 158 -0.57 -10.16 -8.50
N LEU A 159 -1.09 -10.81 -9.54
CA LEU A 159 -1.30 -10.22 -10.86
C LEU A 159 -2.72 -9.67 -11.03
N TYR A 160 -3.19 -8.79 -10.13
CA TYR A 160 -4.52 -8.18 -10.21
C TYR A 160 -4.47 -6.65 -10.05
N ASN A 161 -5.48 -5.96 -10.59
CA ASN A 161 -5.49 -4.49 -10.70
C ASN A 161 -5.16 -3.72 -9.41
N MET A 162 -5.68 -4.17 -8.27
CA MET A 162 -5.45 -3.48 -6.99
C MET A 162 -3.96 -3.42 -6.61
N VAL A 163 -3.13 -4.37 -7.07
CA VAL A 163 -1.67 -4.33 -6.86
C VAL A 163 -1.05 -3.10 -7.53
N GLY A 164 -1.53 -2.73 -8.72
CA GLY A 164 -1.08 -1.52 -9.40
C GLY A 164 -1.35 -0.27 -8.57
N HIS A 165 -2.55 -0.13 -8.04
CA HIS A 165 -2.94 1.01 -7.20
C HIS A 165 -2.08 1.15 -5.93
N VAL A 166 -1.98 0.07 -5.16
CA VAL A 166 -1.20 0.12 -3.90
C VAL A 166 0.30 0.32 -4.15
N LEU A 167 0.81 -0.17 -5.28
CA LEU A 167 2.20 0.04 -5.69
C LEU A 167 2.47 1.47 -6.17
N VAL A 168 1.51 2.11 -6.83
CA VAL A 168 1.59 3.55 -7.16
C VAL A 168 1.68 4.38 -5.89
N ILE A 169 0.85 4.11 -4.89
CA ILE A 169 0.88 4.82 -3.60
C ILE A 169 2.22 4.59 -2.88
N ALA A 170 2.71 3.36 -2.82
CA ALA A 170 4.03 3.11 -2.24
C ALA A 170 5.14 3.85 -3.00
N SER A 171 5.02 3.97 -4.32
CA SER A 171 5.95 4.71 -5.16
C SER A 171 5.91 6.22 -4.86
N THR A 172 4.77 6.83 -4.54
CA THR A 172 4.76 8.25 -4.12
C THR A 172 5.49 8.47 -2.79
N VAL A 173 5.45 7.50 -1.86
CA VAL A 173 6.24 7.53 -0.62
C VAL A 173 7.74 7.34 -0.89
N GLN A 174 8.11 6.50 -1.87
CA GLN A 174 9.51 6.41 -2.29
C GLN A 174 9.99 7.71 -2.97
N ILE A 175 9.14 8.38 -3.76
CA ILE A 175 9.44 9.72 -4.32
C ILE A 175 9.66 10.73 -3.19
N HIS A 176 8.81 10.73 -2.15
CA HIS A 176 9.03 11.57 -0.96
C HIS A 176 10.41 11.34 -0.35
N THR A 177 10.78 10.08 -0.15
CA THR A 177 12.08 9.71 0.42
C THR A 177 13.25 10.11 -0.48
N LEU A 178 13.09 10.04 -1.81
CA LEU A 178 14.10 10.48 -2.76
C LEU A 178 14.28 12.01 -2.76
N LEU A 179 13.21 12.77 -2.55
CA LEU A 179 13.21 14.24 -2.58
C LEU A 179 13.64 14.87 -1.26
N PHE A 180 13.24 14.28 -0.13
CA PHE A 180 13.42 14.86 1.21
C PHE A 180 14.24 13.98 2.16
N GLY A 181 14.70 12.82 1.72
CA GLY A 181 15.61 11.97 2.48
C GLY A 181 16.89 12.72 2.82
N VAL A 182 17.41 12.49 4.02
CA VAL A 182 18.62 13.16 4.53
C VAL A 182 19.84 12.26 4.40
N ASP A 183 19.64 10.94 4.41
CA ASP A 183 20.70 9.95 4.30
C ASP A 183 20.82 9.38 2.87
N ASN A 184 22.05 9.31 2.37
CA ASN A 184 22.31 8.85 1.00
C ASN A 184 21.88 7.40 0.75
N GLU A 185 21.91 6.55 1.78
CA GLU A 185 21.52 5.15 1.64
C GLU A 185 20.00 5.01 1.44
N SER A 186 19.18 5.72 2.21
CA SER A 186 17.72 5.71 2.03
C SER A 186 17.33 6.25 0.67
N ILE A 187 17.98 7.31 0.18
CA ILE A 187 17.76 7.85 -1.17
C ILE A 187 18.10 6.79 -2.23
N LYS A 188 19.25 6.11 -2.09
CA LYS A 188 19.67 5.04 -3.01
C LYS A 188 18.72 3.84 -2.97
N HIS A 189 18.22 3.49 -1.80
CA HIS A 189 17.22 2.43 -1.64
C HIS A 189 15.87 2.82 -2.23
N ALA A 190 15.40 4.05 -2.00
CA ALA A 190 14.17 4.58 -2.57
C ALA A 190 14.21 4.59 -4.10
N ARG A 191 15.35 5.01 -4.69
CA ARG A 191 15.56 4.97 -6.14
C ARG A 191 15.42 3.55 -6.69
N ARG A 192 16.14 2.58 -6.11
CA ARG A 192 16.07 1.16 -6.53
C ARG A 192 14.66 0.59 -6.44
N ARG A 193 13.91 0.97 -5.40
CA ARG A 193 12.50 0.55 -5.26
C ARG A 193 11.61 1.17 -6.33
N LEU A 194 11.79 2.46 -6.64
CA LEU A 194 11.06 3.12 -7.72
C LEU A 194 11.31 2.46 -9.08
N GLU A 195 12.57 2.16 -9.38
CA GLU A 195 12.97 1.43 -10.58
C GLU A 195 12.25 0.07 -10.68
N ARG A 196 12.35 -0.74 -9.62
CA ARG A 196 11.71 -2.06 -9.58
C ARG A 196 10.18 -1.96 -9.65
N ASN A 197 9.58 -0.99 -8.95
CA ASN A 197 8.13 -0.75 -8.98
C ASN A 197 7.65 -0.39 -10.39
N PHE A 198 8.37 0.48 -11.09
CA PHE A 198 8.03 0.87 -12.47
C PHE A 198 8.11 -0.33 -13.43
N CYS A 199 9.17 -1.13 -13.30
CA CYS A 199 9.36 -2.36 -14.05
C CYS A 199 8.16 -3.33 -13.81
N ILE A 200 7.67 -3.48 -12.57
CA ILE A 200 6.49 -4.29 -12.22
C ILE A 200 5.18 -3.69 -12.78
N LEU A 201 4.96 -2.39 -12.61
CA LEU A 201 3.76 -1.70 -13.13
C LEU A 201 3.64 -1.86 -14.65
N THR A 202 4.77 -1.77 -15.37
CA THR A 202 4.82 -1.97 -16.81
C THR A 202 4.46 -3.41 -17.20
N ARG A 203 4.95 -4.41 -16.46
CA ARG A 203 4.55 -5.82 -16.67
C ARG A 203 3.07 -6.04 -16.39
N LEU A 204 2.55 -5.50 -15.29
CA LEU A 204 1.13 -5.61 -14.94
C LEU A 204 0.23 -4.94 -15.99
N ARG A 205 0.64 -3.79 -16.54
CA ARG A 205 -0.05 -3.10 -17.64
C ARG A 205 -0.22 -3.99 -18.88
N GLY A 206 0.77 -4.83 -19.18
CA GLY A 206 0.66 -5.83 -20.26
C GLY A 206 -0.45 -6.88 -20.05
N LEU A 207 -0.85 -7.12 -18.80
CA LEU A 207 -1.92 -8.06 -18.42
C LEU A 207 -3.27 -7.36 -18.29
N TRP A 208 -3.27 -6.13 -17.78
CA TRP A 208 -4.48 -5.37 -17.48
C TRP A 208 -4.40 -3.96 -18.08
N PRO A 209 -5.05 -3.72 -19.24
CA PRO A 209 -5.08 -2.40 -19.87
C PRO A 209 -5.63 -1.29 -18.96
N THR A 210 -6.50 -1.63 -18.01
CA THR A 210 -7.02 -0.70 -16.99
C THR A 210 -5.94 -0.08 -16.09
N LEU A 211 -4.72 -0.61 -16.09
CA LEU A 211 -3.59 -0.06 -15.35
C LEU A 211 -2.92 1.13 -16.04
N ASP A 212 -3.33 1.50 -17.25
CA ASP A 212 -2.99 2.81 -17.84
C ASP A 212 -3.31 3.94 -16.86
N ILE A 213 -4.46 3.86 -16.20
CA ILE A 213 -4.91 4.80 -15.15
C ILE A 213 -3.92 4.86 -13.98
N CYS A 214 -3.33 3.73 -13.56
CA CYS A 214 -2.34 3.73 -12.48
C CYS A 214 -1.05 4.48 -12.88
N MET A 215 -0.61 4.31 -14.13
CA MET A 215 0.55 5.02 -14.66
C MET A 215 0.27 6.52 -14.81
N GLU A 216 -0.89 6.89 -15.34
CA GLU A 216 -1.34 8.28 -15.43
C GLU A 216 -1.39 8.97 -14.07
N ARG A 217 -1.86 8.25 -13.04
CA ARG A 217 -1.91 8.77 -11.66
C ARG A 217 -0.51 9.01 -11.10
N LEU A 218 0.41 8.08 -11.28
CA LEU A 218 1.81 8.28 -10.84
C LEU A 218 2.46 9.45 -11.58
N GLN A 219 2.18 9.60 -12.88
CA GLN A 219 2.62 10.75 -13.66
C GLN A 219 2.05 12.07 -13.16
N ALA A 220 0.74 12.14 -12.91
CA ALA A 220 0.07 13.32 -12.39
C ALA A 220 0.68 13.73 -11.04
N PHE A 221 0.98 12.76 -10.17
CA PHE A 221 1.67 13.00 -8.92
C PHE A 221 3.09 13.54 -9.13
N HIS A 222 3.88 12.92 -10.01
CA HIS A 222 5.23 13.38 -10.31
C HIS A 222 5.24 14.81 -10.90
N ARG A 223 4.29 15.13 -11.79
CA ARG A 223 4.11 16.49 -12.32
C ARG A 223 3.74 17.48 -11.23
N ALA A 224 2.86 17.12 -10.29
CA ALA A 224 2.57 17.94 -9.12
C ALA A 224 3.85 18.24 -8.30
N CYS A 225 4.68 17.21 -8.03
CA CYS A 225 5.96 17.38 -7.33
C CYS A 225 6.91 18.35 -8.05
N ARG A 226 6.95 18.30 -9.39
CA ARG A 226 7.76 19.24 -10.19
C ARG A 226 7.24 20.67 -10.14
N ARG A 227 5.92 20.87 -10.07
CA ARG A 227 5.30 22.21 -10.02
C ARG A 227 5.45 22.85 -8.63
N SER A 228 5.20 22.09 -7.58
CA SER A 228 5.28 22.57 -6.20
C SER A 228 5.54 21.41 -5.26
N ILE A 229 6.81 21.20 -4.94
CA ILE A 229 7.25 20.14 -4.04
C ILE A 229 6.63 20.30 -2.64
N ASP A 230 6.49 21.56 -2.21
CA ASP A 230 6.03 21.92 -0.88
C ASP A 230 4.59 21.50 -0.66
N THR A 231 3.71 21.64 -1.65
CA THR A 231 2.27 21.34 -1.48
C THR A 231 1.89 19.94 -1.93
N SER A 232 2.74 19.25 -2.70
CA SER A 232 2.44 17.97 -3.37
C SER A 232 2.01 16.84 -2.44
N PHE A 233 2.53 16.82 -1.22
CA PHE A 233 2.22 15.80 -0.22
C PHE A 233 1.10 16.21 0.76
N CYS A 234 0.57 17.42 0.65
CA CYS A 234 -0.50 17.90 1.53
C CYS A 234 -1.74 17.02 1.39
N MET A 235 -2.33 16.64 2.52
CA MET A 235 -3.52 15.80 2.59
C MET A 235 -4.81 16.60 2.31
N ASP A 236 -4.87 17.23 1.13
CA ASP A 236 -6.06 17.93 0.65
C ASP A 236 -7.04 16.99 -0.05
N GLY A 237 -8.18 17.54 -0.50
CA GLY A 237 -9.20 16.76 -1.19
C GLY A 237 -8.68 16.03 -2.45
N TRP A 238 -7.68 16.60 -3.14
CA TRP A 238 -7.06 15.94 -4.31
C TRP A 238 -6.25 14.73 -3.86
N MET A 239 -5.43 14.86 -2.81
CA MET A 239 -4.65 13.76 -2.26
C MET A 239 -5.56 12.65 -1.72
N VAL A 240 -6.64 12.99 -1.01
CA VAL A 240 -7.56 11.98 -0.47
C VAL A 240 -8.21 11.18 -1.60
N ARG A 241 -8.64 11.85 -2.67
CA ARG A 241 -9.14 11.15 -3.88
C ARG A 241 -8.04 10.30 -4.54
N PHE A 242 -6.80 10.79 -4.58
CA PHE A 242 -5.66 10.04 -5.08
C PHE A 242 -5.36 8.78 -4.25
N LEU A 243 -5.63 8.79 -2.95
CA LEU A 243 -5.36 7.65 -2.08
C LEU A 243 -6.53 6.64 -2.08
N VAL A 244 -7.77 7.14 -2.09
CA VAL A 244 -8.99 6.33 -1.92
C VAL A 244 -9.59 5.83 -3.25
N GLU A 245 -9.65 6.67 -4.29
CA GLU A 245 -10.22 6.26 -5.58
C GLU A 245 -9.18 5.47 -6.36
N PHE A 246 -9.45 4.24 -6.79
CA PHE A 246 -8.46 3.40 -7.50
C PHE A 246 -8.77 3.20 -9.00
N ALA A 247 -10.02 3.40 -9.42
CA ALA A 247 -10.50 3.11 -10.77
C ALA A 247 -10.72 4.37 -11.64
N ASN A 248 -10.56 5.56 -11.07
CA ASN A 248 -10.78 6.82 -11.78
C ASN A 248 -9.44 7.48 -12.12
N PRO A 249 -9.31 8.10 -13.31
CA PRO A 249 -8.21 9.01 -13.57
C PRO A 249 -8.27 10.17 -12.57
N VAL A 250 -7.09 10.62 -12.13
CA VAL A 250 -6.96 11.80 -11.26
C VAL A 250 -6.52 12.95 -12.15
N SER A 251 -7.36 13.99 -12.24
CA SER A 251 -7.03 15.22 -12.96
C SER A 251 -5.72 15.81 -12.44
N GLU A 252 -4.99 16.51 -13.30
CA GLU A 252 -3.79 17.23 -12.87
C GLU A 252 -4.12 18.19 -11.72
N ARG A 253 -3.18 18.34 -10.79
CA ARG A 253 -3.35 19.29 -9.69
C ARG A 253 -3.16 20.70 -10.23
N GLY A 254 -4.28 21.37 -10.53
CA GLY A 254 -4.33 22.60 -11.29
C GLY A 254 -4.23 22.30 -12.78
N ASP A 255 -5.29 22.59 -13.53
CA ASP A 255 -5.44 22.23 -14.95
C ASP A 255 -4.37 22.84 -15.88
N ASP A 256 -4.29 22.24 -17.07
CA ASP A 256 -3.60 22.61 -18.31
C ASP A 256 -2.14 22.14 -18.49
N GLU A 257 -1.94 20.91 -18.98
CA GLU A 257 -0.94 20.63 -20.05
C GLU A 257 -1.14 19.28 -20.76
N VAL A 258 -0.71 19.24 -22.03
CA VAL A 258 -0.93 18.18 -23.03
C VAL A 258 -0.14 16.90 -22.73
N GLU A 259 -0.78 15.73 -22.93
CA GLU A 259 -0.17 14.39 -22.84
C GLU A 259 1.12 14.27 -23.67
N LYS A 260 2.22 13.95 -22.99
CA LYS A 260 3.45 13.43 -23.61
C LYS A 260 3.76 12.03 -23.05
N PRO A 261 4.36 11.13 -23.86
CA PRO A 261 4.77 9.81 -23.39
C PRO A 261 5.84 9.95 -22.30
N TRP A 262 5.54 9.47 -21.10
CA TRP A 262 6.43 9.51 -19.94
C TRP A 262 7.52 8.44 -20.05
N THR A 263 8.77 8.82 -19.84
CA THR A 263 9.94 7.90 -19.89
C THR A 263 10.71 7.89 -18.57
N LEU A 264 11.41 6.79 -18.28
CA LEU A 264 12.27 6.65 -17.08
C LEU A 264 13.34 7.76 -17.01
N GLU A 265 13.79 8.25 -18.17
CA GLU A 265 14.76 9.35 -18.28
C GLU A 265 14.24 10.65 -17.65
N GLU A 266 12.93 10.91 -17.68
CA GLU A 266 12.31 12.11 -17.08
C GLU A 266 12.28 12.08 -15.54
N ILE A 267 12.60 10.92 -14.95
CA ILE A 267 12.71 10.68 -13.49
C ILE A 267 14.19 10.52 -13.08
N GLY A 268 15.13 10.67 -14.03
CA GLY A 268 16.56 10.48 -13.78
C GLY A 268 16.97 9.01 -13.61
N ILE A 269 16.20 8.08 -14.18
CA ILE A 269 16.43 6.64 -14.13
C ILE A 269 16.79 6.16 -15.55
N SER A 270 17.86 5.38 -15.68
CA SER A 270 18.25 4.77 -16.97
C SER A 270 17.41 3.53 -17.25
N ASN A 271 17.06 3.29 -18.53
CA ASN A 271 16.12 2.23 -18.94
C ASN A 271 16.40 0.85 -18.30
N CYS A 272 15.35 0.25 -17.73
CA CYS A 272 15.15 -1.21 -17.74
C CYS A 272 15.03 -1.64 -19.23
#